data_AF-A0A1X0J256-F1
#
_entry.id   AF-A0A1X0J256-F1
#
_cell.length_a   1.000
_cell.length_b   1.000
_cell.length_c   1.000
_cell.angle_alpha   90.00
_cell.angle_beta   90.00
_cell.angle_gamma   90.00
#
_symmetry.space_group_name_H-M   'P 1'
#
loop_
_entity.id
_entity.type
_entity.pdbx_description
1 polymer ?
#
loop_
_entity_poly.entity_id
_entity_poly.type
_entity_poly.pdbx_seq_one_letter_code
_entity_poly.pdbx_strand_id
1 'polypeptide(L)' 'MATPAEHLLAMKVLAARPVRDADDALILLQHLNIRTTDAVWEIVGRYFTDTVISDRSRLFVDDILGRAIRV' A
#
# COMPACT_ATOMS: atom_id res chain seq x y z
N MET A 1 -9.78 20.01 3.45
CA MET A 1 -9.52 18.78 4.22
C MET A 1 -8.53 17.97 3.42
N ALA A 2 -7.42 17.50 4.02
CA ALA A 2 -6.44 16.67 3.32
C ALA A 2 -6.89 15.20 3.34
N THR A 3 -6.59 14.44 2.29
CA THR A 3 -6.86 13.00 2.23
C THR A 3 -5.99 12.27 3.27
N PRO A 4 -6.56 11.36 4.09
CA PRO A 4 -5.79 10.58 5.07
C PRO A 4 -4.67 9.77 4.40
N ALA A 5 -3.54 9.63 5.08
CA ALA A 5 -2.38 8.91 4.56
C ALA A 5 -2.69 7.43 4.29
N GLU A 6 -3.53 6.81 5.12
CA GLU A 6 -3.99 5.43 4.96
C GLU A 6 -4.83 5.26 3.70
N HIS A 7 -5.68 6.24 3.40
CA HIS A 7 -6.46 6.24 2.16
C HIS A 7 -5.56 6.39 0.94
N LEU A 8 -4.55 7.26 1.00
CA LEU A 8 -3.56 7.41 -0.07
C LEU A 8 -2.78 6.10 -0.29
N LEU A 9 -2.38 5.42 0.79
CA LEU A 9 -1.71 4.12 0.70
C LEU A 9 -2.61 3.09 0.00
N ALA A 10 -3.87 3.00 0.41
CA ALA A 10 -4.83 2.09 -0.19
C ALA A 10 -5.03 2.36 -1.70
N MET A 11 -5.12 3.64 -2.10
CA MET A 11 -5.19 4.01 -3.52
C MET A 11 -3.96 3.57 -4.31
N LYS A 12 -2.75 3.76 -3.76
CA LYS A 12 -1.49 3.38 -4.40
C LYS A 12 -1.38 1.86 -4.56
N VAL A 13 -1.76 1.11 -3.53
CA VAL A 13 -1.78 -0.37 -3.54
C VAL A 13 -2.75 -0.93 -4.59
N LEU A 14 -3.94 -0.34 -4.71
CA LEU A 14 -4.91 -0.77 -5.72
C LEU A 14 -4.49 -0.38 -7.14
N ALA A 15 -3.89 0.81 -7.31
CA ALA A 15 -3.36 1.23 -8.61
C ALA A 15 -2.20 0.35 -9.08
N ALA A 16 -1.33 -0.07 -8.16
CA ALA A 16 -0.22 -1.01 -8.36
C ALA A 16 0.66 -0.67 -9.58
N ARG A 17 1.13 0.59 -9.70
CA ARG A 17 2.00 1.03 -10.80
C ARG A 17 3.42 1.23 -10.26
N PRO A 18 4.32 0.23 -10.35
CA PRO A 18 5.59 0.23 -9.62
C PRO A 18 6.49 1.46 -9.90
N VAL A 19 6.54 1.92 -11.15
CA VAL A 19 7.38 3.06 -11.55
C VAL A 19 6.92 4.39 -10.93
N ARG A 20 5.64 4.52 -10.60
CA ARG A 20 5.03 5.78 -10.12
C ARG A 20 4.65 5.76 -8.65
N ASP A 21 4.30 4.59 -8.15
CA ASP A 21 3.66 4.45 -6.84
C ASP A 21 4.58 3.82 -5.78
N ALA A 22 5.74 3.25 -6.16
CA ALA A 22 6.61 2.55 -5.21
C ALA A 22 7.22 3.49 -4.15
N ASP A 23 7.79 4.62 -4.56
CA ASP A 23 8.42 5.56 -3.62
C ASP A 23 7.38 6.21 -2.70
N ASP A 24 6.24 6.62 -3.27
CA ASP A 24 5.11 7.15 -2.50
C ASP A 24 4.59 6.12 -1.48
N ALA A 25 4.40 4.87 -1.91
CA ALA A 25 3.94 3.80 -1.02
C ALA A 25 4.97 3.52 0.08
N LEU A 26 6.27 3.54 -0.23
CA LEU A 26 7.34 3.35 0.76
C LEU A 26 7.33 4.46 1.82
N ILE A 27 7.19 5.72 1.41
CA ILE A 27 7.07 6.87 2.33
C ILE A 27 5.84 6.70 3.21
N LEU A 28 4.71 6.30 2.65
CA LEU A 28 3.46 6.10 3.39
C LEU A 28 3.58 4.93 4.39
N LEU A 29 4.21 3.81 4.00
CA LEU A 29 4.47 2.68 4.89
C LEU A 29 5.35 3.10 6.08
N GLN A 30 6.39 3.89 5.85
CA GLN A 30 7.25 4.41 6.92
C GLN A 30 6.50 5.39 7.82
N HIS A 31 5.76 6.33 7.23
CA HIS A 31 5.00 7.34 7.96
C HIS A 31 3.93 6.71 8.87
N LEU A 32 3.26 5.67 8.38
CA LEU A 32 2.20 4.94 9.11
C LEU A 32 2.76 3.80 9.99
N ASN A 33 4.08 3.58 9.98
CA ASN A 33 4.77 2.49 10.65
C ASN A 33 4.20 1.09 10.33
N ILE A 34 3.88 0.85 9.06
CA ILE A 34 3.35 -0.41 8.56
C ILE A 34 4.50 -1.29 8.07
N ARG A 35 4.58 -2.51 8.61
CA ARG A 35 5.67 -3.46 8.34
C ARG A 35 5.21 -4.84 7.87
N THR A 36 3.89 -5.06 7.78
CA THR A 36 3.32 -6.37 7.47
C THR A 36 2.29 -6.27 6.36
N THR A 37 2.20 -7.34 5.56
CA THR A 37 1.23 -7.47 4.46
C THR A 37 -0.21 -7.39 4.98
N ASP A 38 -0.51 -8.01 6.11
CA ASP A 38 -1.85 -8.00 6.72
C ASP A 38 -2.31 -6.59 7.08
N ALA A 39 -1.43 -5.75 7.63
CA ALA A 39 -1.77 -4.37 7.98
C ALA A 39 -2.08 -3.51 6.74
N VAL A 40 -1.38 -3.77 5.63
CA VAL A 40 -1.70 -3.12 4.34
C VAL A 40 -3.10 -3.52 3.87
N TRP A 41 -3.42 -4.82 3.92
CA TRP A 41 -4.73 -5.30 3.48
C TRP A 41 -5.87 -4.89 4.40
N GLU A 42 -5.62 -4.76 5.70
CA GLU A 42 -6.60 -4.21 6.64
C GLU A 42 -6.98 -2.78 6.26
N ILE A 43 -5.99 -1.94 5.92
CA ILE A 43 -6.23 -0.57 5.45
C ILE A 43 -6.99 -0.55 4.13
N VAL A 44 -6.58 -1.37 3.16
CA VAL A 44 -7.30 -1.47 1.88
C VAL A 44 -8.74 -1.89 2.11
N GLY A 45 -8.99 -2.90 2.94
CA GLY A 45 -10.33 -3.39 3.26
C GLY A 45 -11.21 -2.37 3.98
N ARG A 46 -10.63 -1.50 4.82
CA ARG A 46 -11.37 -0.40 5.47
C ARG A 46 -11.87 0.67 4.50
N TYR A 47 -11.14 0.93 3.41
CA TYR A 47 -11.50 1.98 2.43
C TYR A 47 -12.18 1.43 1.16
N PHE A 48 -11.95 0.17 0.82
CA PHE A 48 -12.34 -0.44 -0.45
C PHE A 48 -12.93 -1.85 -0.26
N THR A 49 -14.06 -1.94 0.44
CA THR A 49 -14.69 -3.19 0.89
C THR A 49 -15.04 -4.18 -0.23
N ASP A 50 -15.44 -3.71 -1.42
CA ASP A 50 -15.90 -4.54 -2.53
C ASP A 50 -14.90 -4.61 -3.70
N THR A 51 -13.64 -4.23 -3.46
CA THR A 51 -12.65 -4.20 -4.53
C THR A 51 -11.95 -5.55 -4.68
N VAL A 52 -11.99 -6.11 -5.88
CA VAL A 52 -11.23 -7.31 -6.23
C VAL A 52 -9.74 -6.95 -6.24
N ILE A 53 -8.99 -7.50 -5.29
CA ILE A 53 -7.53 -7.33 -5.21
C ILE A 53 -6.90 -8.15 -6.33
N SER A 54 -6.29 -7.46 -7.29
CA SER A 54 -5.59 -8.09 -8.40
C SER A 54 -4.28 -8.75 -7.95
N ASP A 55 -3.81 -9.76 -8.69
CA ASP A 55 -2.49 -10.35 -8.44
C ASP A 55 -1.36 -9.34 -8.59
N ARG A 56 -1.54 -8.33 -9.46
CA ARG A 56 -0.60 -7.20 -9.59
C ARG A 56 -0.51 -6.41 -8.27
N SER A 57 -1.63 -6.15 -7.61
CA SER A 57 -1.64 -5.45 -6.32
C SER A 57 -0.95 -6.28 -5.24
N ARG A 58 -1.13 -7.61 -5.25
CA ARG A 58 -0.44 -8.51 -4.31
C ARG A 58 1.07 -8.47 -4.50
N LEU A 59 1.54 -8.66 -5.74
CA LEU A 59 2.96 -8.59 -6.09
C LEU A 59 3.58 -7.22 -5.77
N PHE A 60 2.81 -6.14 -5.97
CA PHE A 60 3.25 -4.80 -5.62
C PHE A 60 3.46 -4.64 -4.10
N VAL A 61 2.54 -5.13 -3.28
CA VAL A 61 2.66 -5.10 -1.81
C VAL A 61 3.86 -5.90 -1.33
N ASP A 62 4.07 -7.10 -1.87
CA ASP A 62 5.21 -7.94 -1.52
C ASP A 62 6.55 -7.26 -1.86
N ASP A 63 6.63 -6.61 -3.03
CA ASP A 63 7.83 -5.86 -3.47
C ASP A 63 8.12 -4.65 -2.55
N ILE A 64 7.13 -3.80 -2.28
CA ILE A 64 7.35 -2.59 -1.46
C ILE A 64 7.65 -2.94 0.01
N LEU A 65 7.05 -3.98 0.57
CA LEU A 65 7.37 -4.45 1.92
C LEU A 65 8.75 -5.10 1.98
N GLY A 66 9.12 -5.87 0.96
CA GLY A 66 10.47 -6.42 0.81
C GLY A 66 11.55 -5.32 0.79
N ARG A 67 11.24 -4.15 0.21
CA ARG A 67 12.11 -2.96 0.23
C ARG A 67 12.09 -2.27 1.59
N ALA A 68 10.91 -2.06 2.19
CA ALA A 68 10.75 -1.34 3.46
C ALA A 68 11.41 -2.01 4.67
N ILE A 69 11.58 -3.33 4.65
CA ILE A 69 12.21 -4.10 5.74
C ILE A 69 13.74 -4.14 5.59
N ARG A 70 14.27 -3.93 4.38
CA ARG A 70 15.71 -3.98 4.09
C ARG A 70 16.43 -2.64 4.27
N VAL A 71 15.70 -1.56 4.54
CA VAL A 71 16.20 -0.20 4.81
C VAL A 71 16.09 0.09 6.29
#